data_AF-A0A328SII7-F1
#
_entry.id   AF-A0A328SII7-F1
#
_cell.length_a   1.000
_cell.length_b   1.000
_cell.length_c   1.000
_cell.angle_alpha   90.00
_cell.angle_beta   90.00
_cell.angle_gamma   90.00
#
_symmetry.space_group_name_H-M   'P 1'
#
loop_
_entity.id
_entity.type
_entity.pdbx_description
1 polymer ?
#
loop_
_entity_poly.entity_id
_entity_poly.type
_entity_poly.pdbx_seq_one_letter_code
_entity_poly.pdbx_strand_id
1 'polypeptide(L)'
;MVGFEVVLTIKDSQPITSRKLKIPYGITFKQLHRIIQIVFGFEAVHQYNFRFNNFDYSIEEIERLDPGLIDSRREPIDNYFESFRKCTYYYGEWVIIIDIEQIDFDEEYAIIETVHGRYNPLEECGNVEEFNRIVDIKRNSLDYDIVKYGFYVDRLKYINRKIVQKKFMLMFRIPFKEVRNRIVKVEIDPNYSLDRFF
;
A
#
# COMPACT_ATOMS: atom_id res chain seq x y z
N MET A 1 8.13 -20.08 -7.62
CA MET A 1 8.36 -19.56 -6.26
C MET A 1 7.02 -19.16 -5.68
N VAL A 2 6.87 -19.24 -4.36
CA VAL A 2 5.62 -18.84 -3.68
C VAL A 2 5.66 -17.33 -3.45
N GLY A 3 4.52 -16.68 -3.56
CA GLY A 3 4.29 -15.31 -3.09
C GLY A 3 2.87 -15.16 -2.61
N PHE A 4 2.45 -13.92 -2.41
CA PHE A 4 1.10 -13.61 -1.93
C PHE A 4 0.41 -12.64 -2.85
N GLU A 5 -0.86 -12.90 -3.11
CA GLU A 5 -1.80 -11.92 -3.61
C GLU A 5 -2.47 -11.25 -2.41
N VAL A 6 -2.49 -9.93 -2.39
CA VAL A 6 -3.14 -9.14 -1.35
C VAL A 6 -4.12 -8.14 -1.94
N VAL A 7 -5.30 -8.05 -1.34
CA VAL A 7 -6.24 -6.96 -1.59
C VAL A 7 -6.25 -6.05 -0.38
N LEU A 8 -5.71 -4.85 -0.55
CA LEU A 8 -5.68 -3.80 0.46
C LEU A 8 -6.91 -2.92 0.29
N THR A 9 -7.81 -2.89 1.26
CA THR A 9 -9.05 -2.10 1.20
C THR A 9 -9.11 -1.11 2.36
N ILE A 10 -9.25 0.18 2.08
CA ILE A 10 -9.50 1.18 3.13
C ILE A 10 -10.91 0.93 3.69
N LYS A 11 -10.98 0.59 4.98
CA LYS A 11 -12.23 0.31 5.67
C LYS A 11 -13.13 1.55 5.62
N ASP A 12 -14.41 1.33 5.34
CA ASP A 12 -15.45 2.37 5.27
C ASP A 12 -15.24 3.45 4.19
N SER A 13 -14.34 3.22 3.23
CA SER A 13 -14.15 4.15 2.10
C SER A 13 -15.33 4.14 1.12
N GLN A 14 -15.76 5.33 0.70
CA GLN A 14 -16.86 5.59 -0.21
C GLN A 14 -16.44 6.63 -1.27
N PRO A 15 -16.21 6.22 -2.54
CA PRO A 15 -16.31 4.87 -3.07
C PRO A 15 -15.21 3.95 -2.51
N ILE A 16 -15.43 2.62 -2.63
CA ILE A 16 -14.45 1.61 -2.23
C ILE A 16 -13.10 1.94 -2.85
N THR A 17 -12.11 2.13 -1.98
CA THR A 17 -10.73 2.44 -2.34
C THR A 17 -9.86 1.25 -1.98
N SER A 18 -9.41 0.51 -2.99
CA SER A 18 -8.61 -0.69 -2.80
C SER A 18 -7.48 -0.86 -3.82
N ARG A 19 -6.48 -1.65 -3.46
CA ARG A 19 -5.30 -1.96 -4.27
C ARG A 19 -5.09 -3.47 -4.23
N LYS A 20 -5.08 -4.11 -5.40
CA LYS A 20 -4.74 -5.52 -5.54
C LYS A 20 -3.29 -5.64 -5.97
N LEU A 21 -2.50 -6.38 -5.20
CA LEU A 21 -1.06 -6.54 -5.42
C LEU A 21 -0.64 -7.99 -5.37
N LYS A 22 0.44 -8.28 -6.07
CA LYS A 22 1.28 -9.47 -5.85
C LYS A 22 2.53 -9.03 -5.11
N ILE A 23 2.89 -9.75 -4.05
CA ILE A 23 4.05 -9.48 -3.22
C ILE A 23 4.92 -10.73 -3.12
N PRO A 24 6.26 -10.58 -3.16
CA PRO A 24 7.16 -11.72 -2.99
C PRO A 24 7.14 -12.25 -1.57
N TYR A 25 7.44 -13.54 -1.44
CA TYR A 25 7.79 -14.17 -0.17
C TYR A 25 9.08 -13.56 0.41
N GLY A 26 9.25 -13.62 1.73
CA GLY A 26 10.47 -13.23 2.43
C GLY A 26 10.55 -11.74 2.76
N ILE A 27 9.48 -10.96 2.53
CA ILE A 27 9.42 -9.56 2.96
C ILE A 27 9.04 -9.46 4.44
N THR A 28 9.53 -8.42 5.10
CA THR A 28 9.14 -8.10 6.49
C THR A 28 7.87 -7.28 6.56
N PHE A 29 7.24 -7.22 7.73
CA PHE A 29 6.10 -6.32 7.96
C PHE A 29 6.46 -4.84 7.78
N LYS A 30 7.70 -4.42 8.04
CA LYS A 30 8.16 -3.05 7.73
C LYS A 30 8.17 -2.80 6.22
N GLN A 31 8.56 -3.80 5.44
CA GLN A 31 8.48 -3.71 3.98
C GLN A 31 7.03 -3.68 3.50
N LEU A 32 6.15 -4.52 4.06
CA LEU A 32 4.71 -4.45 3.77
C LEU A 32 4.11 -3.09 4.11
N HIS A 33 4.45 -2.50 5.26
CA HIS A 33 4.08 -1.13 5.61
C HIS A 33 4.51 -0.15 4.51
N ARG A 34 5.77 -0.19 4.07
CA ARG A 34 6.25 0.67 2.98
C ARG A 34 5.48 0.45 1.67
N ILE A 35 5.12 -0.79 1.34
CA ILE A 35 4.29 -1.10 0.16
C ILE A 35 2.94 -0.39 0.27
N ILE A 36 2.26 -0.51 1.42
CA ILE A 36 0.98 0.14 1.70
C ILE A 36 1.10 1.67 1.56
N GLN A 37 2.15 2.26 2.14
CA GLN A 37 2.41 3.71 2.04
C GLN A 37 2.57 4.15 0.57
N ILE A 38 3.32 3.38 -0.23
CA ILE A 38 3.55 3.68 -1.65
C ILE A 38 2.24 3.66 -2.46
N VAL A 39 1.40 2.65 -2.27
CA VAL A 39 0.21 2.41 -3.13
C VAL A 39 -0.97 3.31 -2.78
N PHE A 40 -1.06 3.76 -1.52
CA PHE A 40 -2.04 4.76 -1.08
C PHE A 40 -1.49 6.19 -1.13
N GLY A 41 -0.18 6.36 -1.31
CA GLY A 41 0.43 7.69 -1.43
C GLY A 41 0.58 8.42 -0.09
N PHE A 42 0.63 7.68 1.02
CA PHE A 42 0.91 8.20 2.35
C PHE A 42 2.39 8.57 2.51
N GLU A 43 2.67 9.40 3.51
CA GLU A 43 3.98 10.00 3.81
C GLU A 43 4.67 9.35 5.02
N ALA A 44 4.08 8.31 5.63
CA ALA A 44 4.63 7.55 6.75
C ALA A 44 4.93 8.38 8.01
N VAL A 45 4.08 9.37 8.31
CA VAL A 45 4.20 10.27 9.48
C VAL A 45 3.48 9.77 10.73
N HIS A 46 2.69 8.69 10.65
CA HIS A 46 1.98 8.11 11.78
C HIS A 46 2.56 6.77 12.25
N GLN A 47 2.23 6.38 13.47
CA GLN A 47 2.47 5.02 13.96
C GLN A 47 1.57 4.02 13.22
N TYR A 48 2.04 2.78 13.13
CA TYR A 48 1.32 1.69 12.48
C TYR A 48 1.45 0.39 13.25
N ASN A 49 0.47 -0.49 13.08
CA ASN A 49 0.58 -1.89 13.48
C ASN A 49 -0.24 -2.82 12.58
N PHE A 50 0.12 -4.10 12.62
CA PHE A 50 -0.62 -5.18 12.01
C PHE A 50 -1.23 -6.06 13.10
N ARG A 51 -2.49 -6.46 12.90
CA ARG A 51 -3.23 -7.35 13.80
C ARG A 51 -3.90 -8.46 13.02
N PHE A 52 -3.87 -9.66 13.59
CA PHE A 52 -4.56 -10.83 13.07
C PHE A 52 -5.65 -11.25 14.06
N ASN A 53 -6.76 -11.77 13.55
CA ASN A 53 -7.81 -12.29 14.41
C ASN A 53 -7.29 -13.51 15.17
N ASN A 54 -7.59 -13.60 16.47
CA ASN A 54 -7.15 -14.67 17.36
C ASN A 54 -5.61 -14.78 17.49
N PHE A 55 -4.91 -13.65 17.34
CA PHE A 55 -3.49 -13.53 17.60
C PHE A 55 -3.26 -12.37 18.56
N ASP A 56 -2.70 -12.67 19.73
CA ASP A 56 -2.66 -11.72 20.85
C ASP A 56 -1.59 -10.64 20.71
N TYR A 57 -0.66 -10.81 19.76
CA TYR A 57 0.45 -9.88 19.56
C TYR A 57 0.15 -8.91 18.41
N SER A 58 0.55 -7.65 18.58
CA SER A 58 0.63 -6.69 17.48
C SER A 58 2.04 -6.66 16.89
N ILE A 59 2.11 -6.48 15.57
CA ILE A 59 3.37 -6.39 14.85
C ILE A 59 3.56 -4.93 14.41
N GLU A 60 4.59 -4.26 14.93
CA GLU A 60 4.83 -2.82 14.73
C GLU A 60 6.32 -2.47 14.83
N GLU A 61 6.68 -1.22 14.62
CA GLU A 61 8.07 -0.78 14.78
C GLU A 61 8.38 -0.50 16.25
N ILE A 62 9.24 -1.32 16.84
CA ILE A 62 9.53 -1.27 18.27
C ILE A 62 10.71 -0.32 18.54
N GLU A 63 10.47 0.72 19.33
CA GLU A 63 11.54 1.59 19.86
C GLU A 63 12.17 1.06 21.15
N ARG A 64 11.39 0.31 21.96
CA ARG A 64 11.81 -0.25 23.24
C ARG A 64 11.25 -1.67 23.40
N LEU A 65 12.06 -2.60 23.90
CA LEU A 65 11.66 -3.99 24.13
C LEU A 65 10.36 -4.07 24.95
N ASP A 66 9.33 -4.67 24.34
CA ASP A 66 8.03 -4.97 24.94
C ASP A 66 7.69 -6.45 24.62
N PRO A 67 7.47 -7.32 25.63
CA PRO A 67 7.13 -8.72 25.41
C PRO A 67 5.84 -8.98 24.63
N GLY A 68 4.92 -8.00 24.59
CA GLY A 68 3.65 -8.09 23.84
C GLY A 68 3.75 -7.64 22.38
N LEU A 69 4.93 -7.20 21.93
CA LEU A 69 5.14 -6.65 20.59
C LEU A 69 6.14 -7.47 19.78
N ILE A 70 5.86 -7.58 18.48
CA ILE A 70 6.77 -8.21 17.51
C ILE A 70 7.34 -7.11 16.60
N ASP A 71 8.67 -7.06 16.46
CA ASP A 71 9.35 -6.02 15.68
C ASP A 71 9.19 -6.25 14.17
N SER A 72 8.32 -5.45 13.56
CA SER A 72 8.02 -5.43 12.13
C SER A 72 9.26 -5.29 11.22
N ARG A 73 10.38 -4.72 11.71
CA ARG A 73 11.61 -4.57 10.92
C ARG A 73 12.29 -5.90 10.65
N ARG A 74 12.04 -6.89 11.50
CA ARG A 74 12.72 -8.19 11.50
C ARG A 74 11.77 -9.34 11.21
N GLU A 75 10.49 -9.18 11.54
CA GLU A 75 9.49 -10.23 11.37
C GLU A 75 9.05 -10.38 9.90
N PRO A 76 9.27 -11.55 9.27
CA PRO A 76 8.74 -11.86 7.94
C PRO A 76 7.22 -12.04 7.95
N ILE A 77 6.57 -11.71 6.83
CA ILE A 77 5.10 -11.89 6.71
C ILE A 77 4.68 -13.34 6.51
N ASP A 78 5.62 -14.19 6.09
CA ASP A 78 5.35 -15.46 5.41
C ASP A 78 4.50 -16.42 6.25
N ASN A 79 4.97 -16.79 7.44
CA ASN A 79 4.26 -17.70 8.34
C ASN A 79 2.84 -17.21 8.68
N TYR A 80 2.65 -15.89 8.75
CA TYR A 80 1.36 -15.29 9.04
C TYR A 80 0.45 -15.37 7.82
N PHE A 81 0.95 -15.05 6.64
CA PHE A 81 0.16 -15.04 5.42
C PHE A 81 -0.13 -16.45 4.93
N GLU A 82 0.66 -17.44 5.35
CA GLU A 82 0.35 -18.85 5.19
C GLU A 82 -0.77 -19.33 6.13
N SER A 83 -0.81 -18.81 7.35
CA SER A 83 -1.74 -19.24 8.41
C SER A 83 -3.08 -18.48 8.39
N PHE A 84 -3.07 -17.22 7.95
CA PHE A 84 -4.20 -16.31 8.02
C PHE A 84 -4.61 -15.82 6.64
N ARG A 85 -5.91 -15.76 6.40
CA ARG A 85 -6.50 -15.20 5.16
C ARG A 85 -6.80 -13.71 5.24
N LYS A 86 -6.65 -13.11 6.42
CA LYS A 86 -6.99 -11.72 6.67
C LYS A 86 -6.10 -11.12 7.75
N CYS A 87 -5.66 -9.88 7.52
CA CYS A 87 -4.94 -9.05 8.47
C CYS A 87 -5.56 -7.64 8.47
N THR A 88 -5.49 -6.94 9.60
CA THR A 88 -5.84 -5.51 9.66
C THR A 88 -4.58 -4.69 9.90
N TYR A 89 -4.36 -3.71 9.05
CA TYR A 89 -3.30 -2.72 9.18
C TYR A 89 -3.90 -1.40 9.68
N TYR A 90 -3.40 -0.94 10.82
CA TYR A 90 -3.76 0.34 11.42
C TYR A 90 -2.64 1.34 11.16
N TYR A 91 -2.99 2.58 10.80
CA TYR A 91 -2.05 3.64 10.51
C TYR A 91 -2.64 5.00 10.87
N GLY A 92 -2.30 5.53 12.05
CA GLY A 92 -3.06 6.63 12.64
C GLY A 92 -4.56 6.28 12.69
N GLU A 93 -5.39 7.14 12.10
CA GLU A 93 -6.85 6.93 11.98
C GLU A 93 -7.27 6.09 10.76
N TRP A 94 -6.31 5.66 9.93
CA TRP A 94 -6.57 4.85 8.75
C TRP A 94 -6.57 3.37 9.10
N VAL A 95 -7.64 2.66 8.70
CA VAL A 95 -7.77 1.21 8.87
C VAL A 95 -7.83 0.57 7.49
N ILE A 96 -6.90 -0.35 7.22
CA ILE A 96 -6.81 -1.08 5.95
C ILE A 96 -6.99 -2.56 6.24
N ILE A 97 -7.99 -3.16 5.60
CA ILE A 97 -8.20 -4.60 5.61
C ILE A 97 -7.34 -5.21 4.50
N ILE A 98 -6.59 -6.26 4.85
CA ILE A 98 -5.72 -7.00 3.94
C ILE A 98 -6.31 -8.40 3.80
N ASP A 99 -6.93 -8.70 2.66
CA ASP A 99 -7.28 -10.07 2.28
C ASP A 99 -6.06 -10.74 1.62
N ILE A 100 -5.78 -11.99 1.96
CA ILE A 100 -4.52 -12.68 1.65
C ILE A 100 -4.79 -14.02 0.95
N GLU A 101 -4.13 -14.25 -0.17
CA GLU A 101 -4.10 -15.53 -0.88
C GLU A 101 -2.66 -15.91 -1.27
N GLN A 102 -2.31 -17.19 -1.13
CA GLN A 102 -1.04 -17.72 -1.62
C GLN A 102 -1.13 -17.96 -3.13
N ILE A 103 -0.06 -17.63 -3.85
CA ILE A 103 0.03 -17.78 -5.30
C ILE A 103 1.44 -18.22 -5.72
N ASP A 104 1.56 -18.72 -6.94
CA ASP A 104 2.86 -18.82 -7.61
C ASP A 104 3.27 -17.42 -8.11
N PHE A 105 4.42 -16.94 -7.66
CA PHE A 105 4.95 -15.62 -7.99
C PHE A 105 6.48 -15.62 -7.97
N ASP A 106 7.09 -15.35 -9.12
CA ASP A 106 8.55 -15.47 -9.34
C ASP A 106 9.29 -14.12 -9.35
N GLU A 107 8.58 -13.00 -9.22
CA GLU A 107 9.20 -11.68 -9.24
C GLU A 107 9.73 -11.30 -7.85
N GLU A 108 10.90 -10.66 -7.80
CA GLU A 108 11.54 -10.24 -6.55
C GLU A 108 10.99 -8.92 -5.98
N TYR A 109 9.96 -8.34 -6.60
CA TYR A 109 9.35 -7.08 -6.20
C TYR A 109 7.83 -7.12 -6.28
N ALA A 110 7.19 -6.27 -5.48
CA ALA A 110 5.75 -6.11 -5.50
C ALA A 110 5.24 -5.54 -6.83
N ILE A 111 4.09 -6.04 -7.30
CA ILE A 111 3.41 -5.58 -8.52
C ILE A 111 1.98 -5.18 -8.19
N ILE A 112 1.53 -4.05 -8.72
CA ILE A 112 0.14 -3.61 -8.59
C ILE A 112 -0.69 -4.08 -9.80
N GLU A 113 -1.66 -4.95 -9.55
CA GLU A 113 -2.52 -5.50 -10.58
C GLU A 113 -3.71 -4.59 -10.87
N THR A 114 -4.46 -4.24 -9.83
CA THR A 114 -5.73 -3.50 -9.95
C THR A 114 -5.82 -2.38 -8.92
N VAL A 115 -6.49 -1.30 -9.32
CA VAL A 115 -6.79 -0.14 -8.48
C VAL A 115 -8.29 0.11 -8.54
N HIS A 116 -8.93 0.17 -7.38
CA HIS A 116 -10.29 0.69 -7.24
C HIS A 116 -10.29 1.96 -6.39
N GLY A 117 -11.23 2.87 -6.68
CA GLY A 117 -11.23 4.22 -6.14
C GLY A 117 -10.38 5.16 -6.99
N ARG A 118 -11.01 6.24 -7.46
CA ARG A 118 -10.41 7.18 -8.42
C ARG A 118 -9.25 7.98 -7.82
N TYR A 119 -9.34 8.32 -6.55
CA TYR A 119 -8.38 9.17 -5.84
C TYR A 119 -7.60 8.36 -4.80
N ASN A 120 -6.35 8.75 -4.56
CA ASN A 120 -5.62 8.30 -3.38
C ASN A 120 -6.18 8.99 -2.13
N PRO A 121 -6.15 8.32 -0.96
CA PRO A 121 -6.45 8.97 0.31
C PRO A 121 -5.53 10.17 0.53
N LEU A 122 -6.09 11.23 1.13
CA LEU A 122 -5.36 12.41 1.56
C LEU A 122 -5.06 12.25 3.05
N GLU A 123 -3.83 11.87 3.39
CA GLU A 123 -3.46 11.64 4.80
C GLU A 123 -3.75 12.84 5.69
N GLU A 124 -3.54 14.05 5.16
CA GLU A 124 -3.75 15.31 5.85
C GLU A 124 -5.21 15.60 6.21
N CYS A 125 -6.19 14.92 5.60
CA CYS A 125 -7.59 15.08 6.00
C CYS A 125 -7.93 14.31 7.29
N GLY A 126 -6.96 13.57 7.84
CA GLY A 126 -7.05 12.90 9.12
C GLY A 126 -7.62 11.49 9.00
N ASN A 127 -8.85 11.33 8.49
CA ASN A 127 -9.56 10.05 8.51
C ASN A 127 -10.38 9.78 7.24
N VAL A 128 -10.92 8.56 7.15
CA VAL A 128 -11.70 8.09 6.00
C VAL A 128 -13.04 8.83 5.82
N GLU A 129 -13.65 9.31 6.90
CA GLU A 129 -14.93 10.04 6.84
C GLU A 129 -14.74 11.38 6.11
N GLU A 130 -13.74 12.17 6.52
CA GLU A 130 -13.41 13.43 5.84
C GLU A 130 -12.95 13.18 4.40
N PHE A 131 -12.19 12.11 4.15
CA PHE A 131 -11.81 11.73 2.79
C PHE A 131 -13.03 11.45 1.90
N ASN A 132 -13.98 10.65 2.38
CA ASN A 132 -15.22 10.35 1.65
C ASN A 132 -15.98 11.62 1.29
N ARG A 133 -16.08 12.57 2.25
CA ARG A 133 -16.72 13.87 2.03
C ARG A 133 -16.01 14.70 0.96
N ILE A 134 -14.68 14.78 1.02
CA ILE A 134 -13.87 15.51 0.02
C ILE A 134 -14.05 14.90 -1.38
N VAL A 135 -14.07 13.57 -1.48
CA VAL A 135 -14.30 12.86 -2.74
C VAL A 135 -15.73 13.10 -3.25
N ASP A 136 -16.73 13.08 -2.38
CA ASP A 136 -18.13 13.34 -2.72
C ASP A 136 -18.32 14.75 -3.30
N ILE A 137 -17.76 15.75 -2.61
CA ILE A 137 -17.69 17.14 -3.10
C ILE A 137 -17.08 17.20 -4.50
N LYS A 138 -15.91 16.59 -4.70
CA LYS A 138 -15.21 16.63 -6.01
C LYS A 138 -15.99 15.92 -7.11
N ARG A 139 -16.61 14.78 -6.81
CA ARG A 139 -17.31 13.93 -7.79
C ARG A 139 -18.64 14.53 -8.22
N ASN A 140 -19.38 15.09 -7.28
CA ASN A 140 -20.72 15.62 -7.51
C ASN A 140 -20.74 17.13 -7.68
N SER A 141 -19.57 17.78 -7.65
CA SER A 141 -19.43 19.24 -7.76
C SER A 141 -20.37 19.98 -6.80
N LEU A 142 -20.47 19.45 -5.57
CA LEU A 142 -21.35 20.00 -4.55
C LEU A 142 -20.85 21.38 -4.12
N ASP A 143 -21.75 22.22 -3.64
CA ASP A 143 -21.34 23.40 -2.87
C ASP A 143 -20.76 22.96 -1.53
N TYR A 144 -19.71 23.66 -1.09
CA TYR A 144 -19.00 23.34 0.14
C TYR A 144 -18.41 24.60 0.78
N ASP A 145 -18.08 24.51 2.06
CA ASP A 145 -17.29 25.52 2.75
C ASP A 145 -15.87 25.53 2.15
N ILE A 146 -15.60 26.50 1.28
CA ILE A 146 -14.34 26.62 0.55
C ILE A 146 -13.15 26.86 1.49
N VAL A 147 -13.37 27.52 2.63
CA VAL A 147 -12.32 27.75 3.63
C VAL A 147 -11.95 26.43 4.31
N LYS A 148 -12.94 25.58 4.60
CA LYS A 148 -12.69 24.27 5.22
C LYS A 148 -12.15 23.24 4.23
N TYR A 149 -12.72 23.15 3.02
CA TYR A 149 -12.49 22.02 2.10
C TYR A 149 -11.71 22.35 0.84
N GLY A 150 -11.57 23.63 0.46
CA GLY A 150 -10.95 24.02 -0.81
C GLY A 150 -9.55 23.45 -0.99
N PHE A 151 -8.71 23.58 0.05
CA PHE A 151 -7.36 23.03 0.05
C PHE A 151 -7.31 21.53 -0.26
N TYR A 152 -8.19 20.73 0.35
CA TYR A 152 -8.19 19.27 0.16
C TYR A 152 -8.75 18.87 -1.21
N VAL A 153 -9.83 19.51 -1.65
CA VAL A 153 -10.49 19.26 -2.95
C VAL A 153 -9.53 19.51 -4.12
N ASP A 154 -8.63 20.49 -3.98
CA ASP A 154 -7.61 20.81 -4.98
C ASP A 154 -6.40 19.88 -4.95
N ARG A 155 -6.11 19.26 -3.80
CA ARG A 155 -4.98 18.34 -3.62
C ARG A 155 -5.31 16.87 -3.85
N LEU A 156 -6.58 16.51 -4.09
CA LEU A 156 -6.95 15.15 -4.49
C LEU A 156 -6.13 14.69 -5.70
N LYS A 157 -5.36 13.62 -5.53
CA LYS A 157 -4.50 13.05 -6.57
C LYS A 157 -4.99 11.68 -7.01
N TYR A 158 -4.74 11.38 -8.28
CA TYR A 158 -4.85 10.03 -8.82
C TYR A 158 -3.64 9.19 -8.40
N ILE A 159 -3.82 7.87 -8.31
CA ILE A 159 -2.67 6.98 -8.26
C ILE A 159 -1.90 7.06 -9.58
N ASN A 160 -0.59 7.21 -9.50
CA ASN A 160 0.30 7.13 -10.66
C ASN A 160 1.04 5.79 -10.65
N ARG A 161 0.55 4.81 -11.42
CA ARG A 161 1.12 3.45 -11.48
C ARG A 161 2.60 3.44 -11.88
N LYS A 162 3.04 4.37 -12.75
CA LYS A 162 4.45 4.50 -13.14
C LYS A 162 5.33 4.90 -11.95
N ILE A 163 4.86 5.85 -11.15
CA ILE A 163 5.58 6.29 -9.93
C ILE A 163 5.60 5.16 -8.89
N VAL A 164 4.48 4.46 -8.67
CA VAL A 164 4.39 3.32 -7.76
C VAL A 164 5.40 2.24 -8.14
N GLN A 165 5.43 1.86 -9.42
CA GLN A 165 6.37 0.85 -9.92
C GLN A 165 7.83 1.26 -9.68
N LYS A 166 8.18 2.51 -9.99
CA LYS A 166 9.53 3.05 -9.74
C LYS A 166 9.90 2.98 -8.26
N LYS A 167 8.97 3.33 -7.37
CA LYS A 167 9.18 3.24 -5.91
C LYS A 167 9.38 1.79 -5.44
N PHE A 168 8.64 0.82 -6.00
CA PHE A 168 8.86 -0.60 -5.69
C PHE A 168 10.25 -1.07 -6.13
N MET A 169 10.65 -0.82 -7.38
CA MET A 169 11.98 -1.26 -7.86
C MET A 169 13.12 -0.68 -7.00
N LEU A 170 13.01 0.57 -6.58
CA LEU A 170 13.94 1.21 -5.65
C LEU A 170 13.91 0.56 -4.27
N MET A 171 12.71 0.33 -3.71
CA MET A 171 12.51 -0.27 -2.40
C MET A 171 13.12 -1.68 -2.32
N PHE A 172 12.92 -2.50 -3.36
CA PHE A 172 13.41 -3.86 -3.46
C PHE A 172 14.88 -3.95 -3.89
N ARG A 173 15.55 -2.80 -4.13
CA ARG A 173 16.94 -2.74 -4.56
C ARG A 173 17.20 -3.69 -5.71
N ILE A 174 16.47 -3.49 -6.81
CA ILE A 174 16.71 -4.22 -8.06
C ILE A 174 17.61 -3.33 -8.93
N PRO A 175 18.95 -3.41 -8.79
CA PRO A 175 19.88 -2.57 -9.53
C PRO A 175 19.97 -2.95 -11.01
N PHE A 176 19.57 -4.17 -11.37
CA PHE A 176 19.68 -4.73 -12.72
C PHE A 176 18.42 -5.52 -13.08
N LYS A 177 18.04 -5.54 -14.37
CA LYS A 177 16.98 -6.40 -14.91
C LYS A 177 17.48 -7.09 -16.17
N GLU A 178 16.98 -8.29 -16.47
CA GLU A 178 17.27 -8.97 -17.73
C GLU A 178 16.34 -8.45 -18.84
N VAL A 179 16.93 -7.99 -19.94
CA VAL A 179 16.20 -7.57 -21.14
C VAL A 179 16.85 -8.25 -22.34
N ARG A 180 16.11 -9.14 -23.02
CA ARG A 180 16.58 -9.87 -24.20
C ARG A 180 17.94 -10.56 -23.95
N ASN A 181 18.04 -11.31 -22.86
CA ASN A 181 19.24 -12.04 -22.44
C ASN A 181 20.45 -11.15 -22.15
N ARG A 182 20.23 -9.91 -21.70
CA ARG A 182 21.28 -8.99 -21.24
C ARG A 182 20.90 -8.40 -19.89
N ILE A 183 21.83 -8.46 -18.95
CA ILE A 183 21.71 -7.78 -17.65
C ILE A 183 21.96 -6.30 -17.90
N VAL A 184 20.93 -5.46 -17.72
CA VAL A 184 21.04 -4.01 -17.82
C VAL A 184 20.83 -3.38 -16.47
N LYS A 185 21.60 -2.32 -16.15
CA LYS A 185 21.32 -1.48 -14.98
C LYS A 185 19.90 -0.93 -15.12
N VAL A 186 19.10 -1.03 -14.06
CA VAL A 186 17.78 -0.41 -14.03
C VAL A 186 17.99 1.09 -14.00
N GLU A 187 18.00 1.69 -15.19
CA GLU A 187 17.78 3.12 -15.32
C GLU A 187 16.28 3.36 -15.26
N ILE A 188 15.87 4.21 -14.34
CA ILE A 188 14.47 4.63 -14.20
C ILE A 188 14.12 5.46 -15.44
N ASP A 189 13.64 4.79 -16.50
CA ASP A 189 13.27 5.44 -17.74
C ASP A 189 12.18 6.50 -17.45
N PRO A 190 12.42 7.79 -17.74
CA PRO A 190 11.44 8.85 -17.55
C PRO A 190 10.17 8.64 -18.37
N ASN A 191 10.25 7.86 -19.45
CA ASN A 191 9.16 7.53 -20.38
C ASN A 191 8.62 6.10 -20.22
N TYR A 192 8.92 5.40 -19.12
CA TYR A 192 8.46 4.03 -18.87
C TYR A 192 6.94 3.97 -18.73
N SER A 193 6.25 3.96 -19.87
CA SER A 193 4.84 3.67 -19.99
C SER A 193 4.66 2.19 -20.23
N LEU A 194 3.93 1.54 -19.35
CA LEU A 194 3.37 0.21 -19.62
C LEU A 194 2.27 0.23 -20.70
N ASP A 195 2.13 1.33 -21.46
CA ASP A 195 1.21 1.48 -22.59
C ASP A 195 1.55 0.58 -23.80
N ARG A 196 2.47 -0.39 -23.67
CA ARG A 196 2.75 -1.42 -24.69
C ARG A 196 2.19 -2.81 -24.36
N PHE A 197 1.43 -2.94 -23.27
CA PHE A 197 0.61 -4.12 -22.98
C PHE A 197 -0.87 -3.72 -22.89
N PHE A 198 -1.37 -3.15 -24.00
CA PHE A 198 -2.78 -3.12 -24.36
C PHE A 198 -2.94 -3.86 -25.68
#